data_AF-A0A654ARE1-F1
#
_entry.id   AF-A0A654ARE1-F1
#
_cell.length_a   1.000
_cell.length_b   1.000
_cell.length_c   1.000
_cell.angle_alpha   90.00
_cell.angle_beta   90.00
_cell.angle_gamma   90.00
#
_symmetry.space_group_name_H-M   'P 1'
#
loop_
_entity.id
_entity.type
_entity.pdbx_description
1 polymer ?
#
loop_
_entity_poly.entity_id
_entity_poly.type
_entity_poly.pdbx_seq_one_letter_code
_entity_poly.pdbx_strand_id
1 'polypeptide(L)'
;MKPLRHPIVGEPLTYTPAQGPRDTEALVRQHLPLVRRIAWHVHGAMSSIVEVEDLIQIGLVALVEGCTSFEDRGQVTLDQYLNTRIRGSMIDELRRQATMTRGAMRRRKAYGQAVSSLTQLLGRAPEDSEIAERLGVDLEKLRTDYTGAEAVRFDSLDDVYSDDAPWFMDDSPDAFEALADSELRETLVEAIGDLPTREAQVIQLYYVEELNLEEIGQVLGVGSARVCQIKKAAHDRLKRALQRRLG
;
A
#
# COMPACT_ATOMS: atom_id res chain seq x y z
N MET A 1 22.02 29.47 -66.19
CA MET A 1 21.60 30.37 -65.10
C MET A 1 20.64 29.62 -64.17
N LYS A 2 21.09 29.30 -62.95
CA LYS A 2 20.25 29.17 -61.73
C LYS A 2 20.08 30.60 -61.17
N PRO A 3 19.08 30.96 -60.32
CA PRO A 3 18.90 30.36 -58.98
C PRO A 3 17.43 30.16 -58.50
N LEU A 4 17.16 29.13 -57.68
CA LEU A 4 16.91 29.13 -56.20
C LEU A 4 15.43 29.36 -55.83
N ARG A 5 14.70 28.29 -55.46
CA ARG A 5 14.40 27.92 -54.06
C ARG A 5 13.85 29.09 -53.24
N HIS A 6 12.54 29.03 -52.96
CA HIS A 6 12.00 29.53 -51.70
C HIS A 6 11.43 28.34 -50.92
N PRO A 7 11.79 28.18 -49.64
CA PRO A 7 11.35 27.07 -48.81
C PRO A 7 9.90 27.30 -48.39
N ILE A 8 9.07 26.26 -48.55
CA ILE A 8 7.89 26.13 -47.70
C ILE A 8 8.47 25.83 -46.32
N VAL A 9 8.68 26.87 -45.50
CA VAL A 9 8.87 26.68 -44.07
C VAL A 9 7.52 26.22 -43.56
N GLY A 10 7.30 24.91 -43.60
CA GLY A 10 6.28 24.29 -42.78
C GLY A 10 6.71 24.57 -41.35
N GLU A 11 6.01 25.49 -40.69
CA GLU A 11 5.93 25.44 -39.24
C GLU A 11 5.64 23.98 -38.87
N PRO A 12 6.38 23.37 -37.92
CA PRO A 12 6.01 22.05 -37.47
C PRO A 12 4.56 22.16 -37.01
N LEU A 13 3.68 21.35 -37.61
CA LEU A 13 2.34 21.12 -37.09
C LEU A 13 2.53 20.42 -35.74
N THR A 14 2.83 21.19 -34.70
CA THR A 14 2.68 20.73 -33.32
C THR A 14 1.19 20.51 -33.16
N TYR A 15 0.79 19.25 -33.29
CA TYR A 15 -0.49 18.79 -32.77
C TYR A 15 -0.44 19.00 -31.26
N THR A 16 -0.88 20.19 -30.84
CA THR A 16 -1.27 20.42 -29.46
C THR A 16 -2.72 19.98 -29.41
N PRO A 17 -3.05 18.82 -28.82
CA PRO A 17 -4.46 18.49 -28.61
C PRO A 17 -5.02 19.62 -27.74
N ALA A 18 -5.99 20.34 -28.29
CA ALA A 18 -6.80 21.25 -27.50
C ALA A 18 -7.59 20.38 -26.52
N GLN A 19 -7.00 20.13 -25.34
CA GLN A 19 -7.76 19.59 -24.22
C GLN A 19 -8.72 20.71 -23.81
N GLY A 20 -9.93 20.67 -24.37
CA GLY A 20 -11.05 21.42 -23.80
C GLY A 20 -11.13 21.14 -22.30
N PRO A 21 -11.61 22.09 -21.49
CA PRO A 21 -11.64 21.93 -20.04
C PRO A 21 -12.27 20.58 -19.69
N ARG A 22 -11.46 19.65 -19.19
CA ARG A 22 -11.96 18.37 -18.71
C ARG A 22 -12.85 18.70 -17.53
N ASP A 23 -14.10 18.28 -17.60
CA ASP A 23 -15.02 18.38 -16.49
C ASP A 23 -14.58 17.38 -15.41
N THR A 24 -13.64 17.83 -14.57
CA THR A 24 -13.07 17.06 -13.47
C THR A 24 -14.15 16.66 -12.48
N GLU A 25 -15.21 17.46 -12.31
CA GLU A 25 -16.32 17.13 -11.44
C GLU A 25 -17.14 15.95 -11.99
N ALA A 26 -17.44 15.95 -13.30
CA ALA A 26 -18.10 14.82 -13.94
C ALA A 26 -17.26 13.53 -13.87
N LEU A 27 -15.94 13.64 -14.10
CA LEU A 27 -15.01 12.51 -14.00
C LEU A 27 -14.95 11.94 -12.57
N VAL A 28 -14.84 12.81 -11.56
CA VAL A 28 -14.84 12.39 -10.15
C VAL A 28 -16.15 11.67 -9.83
N ARG A 29 -17.31 12.24 -10.20
CA ARG A 29 -18.63 11.62 -9.95
C ARG A 29 -18.74 10.23 -10.58
N GLN A 30 -18.24 10.05 -11.80
CA GLN A 30 -18.24 8.76 -12.49
C GLN A 30 -17.43 7.69 -11.74
N HIS A 31 -16.36 8.09 -11.05
CA HIS A 31 -15.41 7.18 -10.40
C HIS A 31 -15.58 7.05 -8.89
N LEU A 32 -16.56 7.72 -8.27
CA LEU A 32 -16.91 7.53 -6.86
C LEU A 32 -17.14 6.04 -6.48
N PRO A 33 -17.83 5.21 -7.28
CA PRO A 33 -18.01 3.80 -6.96
C PRO A 33 -16.70 3.02 -6.93
N LEU A 34 -15.70 3.42 -7.73
CA LEU A 34 -14.37 2.80 -7.76
C LEU A 34 -13.66 2.99 -6.42
N VAL A 35 -13.69 4.21 -5.86
CA VAL A 35 -13.10 4.50 -4.54
C VAL A 35 -13.70 3.61 -3.45
N ARG A 36 -15.02 3.51 -3.40
CA ARG A 36 -15.71 2.66 -2.41
C ARG A 36 -15.30 1.20 -2.56
N ARG A 37 -15.25 0.68 -3.80
CA ARG A 37 -14.86 -0.70 -4.05
C ARG A 37 -13.43 -0.98 -3.59
N ILE A 38 -12.48 -0.12 -3.95
CA ILE A 38 -11.08 -0.24 -3.54
C ILE A 38 -10.95 -0.15 -2.02
N ALA A 39 -11.66 0.78 -1.37
CA ALA A 39 -11.64 0.93 0.08
C ALA A 39 -12.10 -0.34 0.81
N TRP A 40 -13.21 -0.96 0.37
CA TRP A 40 -13.69 -2.22 0.92
C TRP A 40 -12.70 -3.37 0.71
N HIS A 41 -12.09 -3.44 -0.47
CA HIS A 41 -11.09 -4.45 -0.78
C HIS A 41 -9.83 -4.30 0.11
N VAL A 42 -9.36 -3.07 0.30
CA VAL A 42 -8.22 -2.75 1.17
C VAL A 42 -8.57 -3.01 2.64
N HIS A 43 -9.76 -2.58 3.08
CA HIS A 43 -10.25 -2.78 4.44
C HIS A 43 -10.37 -4.27 4.80
N GLY A 44 -10.90 -5.11 3.90
CA GLY A 44 -11.02 -6.56 4.13
C GLY A 44 -9.66 -7.27 4.33
N ALA A 45 -8.54 -6.64 3.96
CA ALA A 45 -7.20 -7.15 4.26
C ALA A 45 -6.62 -6.63 5.58
N MET A 46 -7.16 -5.55 6.17
CA MET A 46 -6.58 -4.83 7.32
C MET A 46 -7.64 -4.22 8.27
N SER A 47 -8.78 -4.89 8.45
CA SER A 47 -10.00 -4.38 9.14
C SER A 47 -9.80 -4.00 10.61
N SER A 48 -8.70 -4.45 11.25
CA SER A 48 -8.38 -4.13 12.64
C SER A 48 -7.56 -2.85 12.82
N ILE A 49 -7.12 -2.19 11.73
CA ILE A 49 -6.17 -1.07 11.79
C ILE A 49 -6.84 0.28 11.52
N VAL A 50 -7.85 0.31 10.64
CA VAL A 50 -8.48 1.57 10.18
C VAL A 50 -9.96 1.34 9.84
N GLU A 51 -10.79 2.36 10.03
CA GLU A 51 -12.19 2.33 9.58
C GLU A 51 -12.27 2.47 8.04
N VAL A 52 -13.27 1.83 7.43
CA VAL A 52 -13.45 1.89 5.97
C VAL A 52 -13.78 3.31 5.49
N GLU A 53 -14.46 4.10 6.32
CA GLU A 53 -14.79 5.50 6.07
C GLU A 53 -13.52 6.35 5.87
N ASP A 54 -12.48 6.12 6.65
CA ASP A 54 -11.19 6.82 6.53
C ASP A 54 -10.50 6.44 5.21
N LEU A 55 -10.51 5.16 4.84
CA LEU A 55 -9.99 4.69 3.55
C LEU A 55 -10.74 5.34 2.38
N ILE A 56 -12.06 5.45 2.47
CA ILE A 56 -12.87 6.14 1.46
C ILE A 56 -12.42 7.60 1.35
N GLN A 57 -12.23 8.32 2.45
CA GLN A 57 -11.77 9.71 2.42
C GLN A 57 -10.40 9.85 1.73
N ILE A 58 -9.44 9.00 2.09
CA ILE A 58 -8.11 8.96 1.47
C ILE A 58 -8.22 8.72 -0.03
N GLY A 59 -9.05 7.75 -0.42
CA GLY A 59 -9.28 7.42 -1.82
C GLY A 59 -9.97 8.53 -2.61
N LEU A 60 -10.87 9.29 -1.98
CA LEU A 60 -11.52 10.44 -2.61
C LEU A 60 -10.52 11.57 -2.91
N VAL A 61 -9.60 11.84 -1.99
CA VAL A 61 -8.51 12.81 -2.22
C VAL A 61 -7.66 12.35 -3.40
N ALA A 62 -7.22 11.09 -3.39
CA ALA A 62 -6.42 10.51 -4.47
C ALA A 62 -7.16 10.50 -5.82
N LEU A 63 -8.48 10.32 -5.83
CA LEU A 63 -9.31 10.40 -7.03
C LEU A 63 -9.31 11.82 -7.60
N VAL A 64 -9.53 12.85 -6.77
CA VAL A 64 -9.53 14.25 -7.21
C VAL A 64 -8.16 14.65 -7.76
N GLU A 65 -7.08 14.29 -7.06
CA GLU A 65 -5.71 14.51 -7.53
C GLU A 65 -5.43 13.74 -8.83
N GLY A 66 -5.89 12.50 -8.94
CA GLY A 66 -5.70 11.67 -10.12
C GLY A 66 -6.43 12.22 -11.35
N CYS A 67 -7.69 12.64 -11.19
CA CYS A 67 -8.46 13.25 -12.27
C CYS A 67 -7.87 14.58 -12.76
N THR A 68 -7.20 15.33 -11.88
CA THR A 68 -6.57 16.61 -12.25
C THR A 68 -5.17 16.44 -12.85
N SER A 69 -4.41 15.43 -12.42
CA SER A 69 -3.02 15.22 -12.84
C SER A 69 -2.84 14.24 -14.01
N PHE A 70 -3.87 13.50 -14.40
CA PHE A 70 -3.75 12.50 -15.47
C PHE A 70 -3.47 13.14 -16.84
N GLU A 71 -2.36 12.73 -17.46
CA GLU A 71 -2.01 13.08 -18.83
C GLU A 71 -2.17 11.84 -19.72
N ASP A 72 -3.02 11.95 -20.74
CA ASP A 72 -3.18 10.87 -21.71
C ASP A 72 -1.99 10.87 -22.68
N ARG A 73 -1.06 9.94 -22.44
CA ARG A 73 0.11 9.67 -23.28
C ARG A 73 -0.02 8.37 -24.06
N GLY A 74 -1.21 7.73 -24.04
CA GLY A 74 -1.50 6.49 -24.77
C GLY A 74 -0.95 5.19 -24.14
N GLN A 75 -0.28 5.26 -22.99
CA GLN A 75 0.31 4.08 -22.33
C GLN A 75 -0.66 3.40 -21.36
N VAL A 76 -1.51 4.18 -20.67
CA VAL A 76 -2.40 3.69 -19.61
C VAL A 76 -3.73 4.44 -19.71
N THR A 77 -4.85 3.73 -19.55
CA THR A 77 -6.18 4.36 -19.51
C THR A 77 -6.39 5.11 -18.18
N LEU A 78 -7.27 6.12 -18.17
CA LEU A 78 -7.61 6.85 -16.95
C LEU A 78 -8.05 5.90 -15.83
N ASP A 79 -8.90 4.92 -16.14
CA ASP A 79 -9.41 3.93 -15.18
C ASP A 79 -8.27 3.12 -14.53
N GLN A 80 -7.32 2.65 -15.33
CA GLN A 80 -6.15 1.91 -14.83
C GLN A 80 -5.25 2.80 -13.96
N TYR A 81 -5.02 4.03 -14.39
CA TYR A 81 -4.25 5.01 -13.62
C TYR A 81 -4.90 5.31 -12.27
N LEU A 82 -6.20 5.60 -12.25
CA LEU A 82 -6.97 5.89 -11.03
C LEU A 82 -7.00 4.69 -10.09
N ASN A 83 -7.17 3.46 -10.60
CA ASN A 83 -7.17 2.25 -9.78
C ASN A 83 -5.84 2.11 -9.00
N THR A 84 -4.71 2.25 -9.68
CA THR A 84 -3.38 2.19 -9.06
C THR A 84 -3.16 3.33 -8.07
N ARG A 85 -3.51 4.57 -8.45
CA ARG A 85 -3.29 5.76 -7.60
C ARG A 85 -4.11 5.72 -6.32
N ILE A 86 -5.41 5.44 -6.42
CA ILE A 86 -6.34 5.39 -5.29
C ILE A 86 -5.92 4.29 -4.31
N ARG A 87 -5.63 3.09 -4.84
CA ARG A 87 -5.18 1.95 -4.02
C ARG A 87 -3.85 2.24 -3.32
N GLY A 88 -2.87 2.81 -4.04
CA GLY A 88 -1.57 3.18 -3.48
C GLY A 88 -1.69 4.16 -2.32
N SER A 89 -2.49 5.22 -2.48
CA SER A 89 -2.71 6.21 -1.41
C SER A 89 -3.29 5.60 -0.14
N MET A 90 -4.24 4.67 -0.26
CA MET A 90 -4.81 3.94 0.89
C MET A 90 -3.77 3.05 1.57
N ILE A 91 -3.00 2.28 0.79
CA ILE A 91 -1.95 1.39 1.32
C ILE A 91 -0.85 2.18 2.04
N ASP A 92 -0.44 3.32 1.47
CA ASP A 92 0.60 4.16 2.07
C ASP A 92 0.15 4.78 3.40
N GLU A 93 -1.13 5.14 3.51
CA GLU A 93 -1.68 5.62 4.78
C GLU A 93 -1.73 4.51 5.83
N LEU A 94 -2.14 3.30 5.45
CA LEU A 94 -2.09 2.14 6.32
C LEU A 94 -0.66 1.82 6.81
N ARG A 95 0.34 1.95 5.93
CA ARG A 95 1.76 1.79 6.31
C ARG A 95 2.21 2.86 7.31
N ARG A 96 1.79 4.12 7.12
CA ARG A 96 2.08 5.22 8.06
C ARG A 96 1.48 4.93 9.43
N GLN A 97 0.20 4.57 9.49
CA GLN A 97 -0.49 4.25 10.74
C GLN A 97 0.14 3.03 11.44
N ALA A 98 0.42 1.95 10.70
CA ALA A 98 1.08 0.77 11.26
C ALA A 98 2.47 1.09 11.84
N THR A 99 3.25 1.95 11.16
CA THR A 99 4.57 2.38 11.64
C THR A 99 4.45 3.24 12.90
N MET A 100 3.46 4.12 12.97
CA MET A 100 3.18 4.94 14.15
C MET A 100 2.80 4.06 15.36
N THR A 101 1.87 3.12 15.19
CA THR A 101 1.42 2.21 16.26
C THR A 101 2.54 1.30 16.75
N ARG A 102 3.35 0.72 15.85
CA ARG A 102 4.54 -0.08 16.21
C ARG A 102 5.57 0.76 16.96
N GLY A 103 5.82 1.98 16.50
CA GLY A 103 6.71 2.93 17.17
C GLY A 103 6.25 3.22 18.60
N ALA A 104 4.95 3.52 18.78
CA ALA A 104 4.36 3.76 20.09
C ALA A 104 4.47 2.53 21.02
N MET A 105 4.18 1.34 20.52
CA MET A 105 4.28 0.11 21.30
C MET A 105 5.72 -0.22 21.70
N ARG A 106 6.70 -0.03 20.79
CA ARG A 106 8.13 -0.19 21.10
C ARG A 106 8.58 0.80 22.18
N ARG A 107 8.15 2.05 22.10
CA ARG A 107 8.44 3.07 23.12
C ARG A 107 7.84 2.70 24.48
N ARG A 108 6.59 2.24 24.52
CA ARG A 108 5.94 1.77 25.75
C ARG A 108 6.67 0.59 26.39
N LYS A 109 7.12 -0.39 25.59
CA LYS A 109 7.93 -1.52 26.07
C LYS A 109 9.28 -1.06 26.62
N ALA A 110 9.97 -0.17 25.91
CA ALA A 110 11.25 0.39 26.34
C ALA A 110 11.11 1.18 27.65
N TYR A 111 10.04 1.97 27.80
CA TYR A 111 9.73 2.69 29.03
C TYR A 111 9.54 1.72 30.21
N GLY A 112 8.68 0.70 30.06
CA GLY A 112 8.45 -0.30 31.11
C GLY A 112 9.73 -1.05 31.52
N GLN A 113 10.59 -1.38 30.55
CA GLN A 113 11.89 -2.01 30.82
C GLN A 113 12.84 -1.06 31.57
N ALA A 114 12.90 0.22 31.20
CA ALA A 114 13.71 1.22 31.88
C ALA A 114 13.25 1.41 33.33
N VAL A 115 11.94 1.56 33.56
CA VAL A 115 11.36 1.69 34.90
C VAL A 115 11.67 0.46 35.75
N SER A 116 11.43 -0.75 35.22
CA SER A 116 11.68 -2.00 35.95
C SER A 116 13.17 -2.17 36.31
N SER A 117 14.07 -1.92 35.35
CA SER A 117 15.51 -2.05 35.56
C SER A 117 16.04 -1.05 36.59
N LEU A 118 15.61 0.22 36.50
CA LEU A 118 16.03 1.25 37.45
C LEU A 118 15.43 1.02 38.84
N THR A 119 14.19 0.53 38.93
CA THR A 119 13.57 0.18 40.22
C THR A 119 14.38 -0.90 40.93
N GLN A 120 14.82 -1.92 40.19
CA GLN A 120 15.65 -2.99 40.74
C GLN A 120 17.03 -2.49 41.19
N LEU A 121 17.61 -1.53 40.46
CA LEU A 121 18.92 -0.97 40.77
C LEU A 121 18.89 0.01 41.96
N LEU A 122 17.88 0.87 42.01
CA LEU A 122 17.77 1.97 42.98
C LEU A 122 17.06 1.55 44.27
N GLY A 123 16.31 0.44 44.23
CA GLY A 123 15.47 0.00 45.36
C GLY A 123 14.28 0.93 45.66
N ARG A 124 13.99 1.88 44.76
CA ARG A 124 12.87 2.82 44.81
C ARG A 124 12.33 3.07 43.40
N ALA A 125 11.18 3.72 43.29
CA ALA A 125 10.69 4.18 41.99
C ALA A 125 11.69 5.20 41.39
N PRO A 126 12.04 5.07 40.09
CA PRO A 126 12.90 6.02 39.40
C PRO A 126 12.17 7.33 39.08
N GLU A 127 12.90 8.43 39.06
CA GLU A 127 12.43 9.73 38.62
C GLU A 127 12.41 9.84 37.08
N ASP A 128 11.56 10.70 36.52
CA ASP A 128 11.48 10.93 35.06
C ASP A 128 12.84 11.31 34.45
N SER A 129 13.67 12.06 35.17
CA SER A 129 15.03 12.42 34.76
C SER A 129 15.94 11.19 34.60
N GLU A 130 15.88 10.25 35.54
CA GLU A 130 16.65 9.00 35.53
C GLU A 130 16.18 8.07 34.40
N ILE A 131 14.88 8.05 34.12
CA ILE A 131 14.29 7.28 33.02
C ILE A 131 14.69 7.90 31.67
N ALA A 132 14.62 9.23 31.55
CA ALA A 132 15.00 9.97 30.35
C ALA A 132 16.48 9.73 30.01
N GLU A 133 17.36 9.83 31.00
CA GLU A 133 18.79 9.54 30.85
C GLU A 133 19.03 8.08 30.41
N ARG A 134 18.32 7.12 31.03
CA ARG A 134 18.43 5.70 30.66
C ARG A 134 17.97 5.42 29.22
N LEU A 135 16.96 6.13 28.75
CA LEU A 135 16.43 6.00 27.40
C LEU A 135 17.17 6.88 26.38
N GLY A 136 18.09 7.74 26.81
CA GLY A 136 18.83 8.66 25.95
C GLY A 136 17.95 9.71 25.29
N VAL A 137 16.89 10.14 25.96
CA VAL A 137 15.96 11.18 25.49
C VAL A 137 15.91 12.34 26.47
N ASP A 138 15.49 13.52 26.02
CA ASP A 138 15.19 14.62 26.93
C ASP A 138 13.86 14.39 27.68
N LEU A 139 13.66 15.18 28.75
CA LEU A 139 12.50 15.06 29.63
C LEU A 139 11.17 15.39 28.91
N GLU A 140 11.20 16.31 27.95
CA GLU A 140 10.01 16.74 27.22
C GLU A 140 9.54 15.66 26.25
N LYS A 141 10.48 15.03 25.55
CA LYS A 141 10.26 13.87 24.68
C LYS A 141 9.85 12.64 25.45
N LEU A 142 10.39 12.41 26.66
CA LEU A 142 9.91 11.35 27.54
C LEU A 142 8.41 11.52 27.82
N ARG A 143 8.01 12.73 28.27
CA ARG A 143 6.62 13.03 28.61
C ARG A 143 5.66 12.90 27.43
N THR A 144 6.11 13.31 26.24
CA THR A 144 5.29 13.33 25.04
C THR A 144 5.19 11.96 24.37
N ASP A 145 6.32 11.26 24.21
CA ASP A 145 6.41 10.05 23.38
C ASP A 145 6.33 8.73 24.17
N TYR A 146 6.58 8.77 25.48
CA TYR A 146 6.71 7.57 26.33
C TYR A 146 5.70 7.53 27.49
N THR A 147 5.34 8.67 28.09
CA THR A 147 4.43 8.72 29.26
C THR A 147 2.94 8.80 28.89
N GLY A 148 2.61 9.05 27.63
CA GLY A 148 1.25 9.35 27.13
C GLY A 148 0.19 8.24 27.19
N ALA A 149 0.29 7.24 28.06
CA ALA A 149 -0.75 6.22 28.22
C ALA A 149 -0.91 5.81 29.68
N GLU A 150 -1.68 6.61 30.44
CA GLU A 150 -2.43 6.09 31.57
C GLU A 150 -3.25 4.87 31.11
N ALA A 151 -3.31 3.85 31.95
CA ALA A 151 -3.77 2.52 31.60
C ALA A 151 -5.25 2.49 31.19
N VAL A 152 -5.54 2.72 29.91
CA VAL A 152 -6.70 2.08 29.29
C VAL A 152 -6.36 0.59 29.25
N ARG A 153 -6.95 -0.15 30.20
CA ARG A 153 -7.06 -1.60 30.14
C ARG A 153 -7.84 -1.95 28.88
N PHE A 154 -7.15 -2.00 27.75
CA PHE A 154 -7.60 -2.81 26.65
C PHE A 154 -7.37 -4.25 27.07
N ASP A 155 -8.47 -4.98 27.19
CA ASP A 155 -8.51 -6.43 27.27
C ASP A 155 -7.50 -7.00 26.26
N SER A 156 -6.78 -8.05 26.66
CA SER A 156 -5.69 -8.66 25.91
C SER A 156 -5.98 -8.78 24.41
N LEU A 157 -5.46 -7.81 23.65
CA LEU A 157 -5.28 -7.90 22.20
C LEU A 157 -3.93 -8.58 21.88
N ASP A 158 -3.48 -9.45 22.78
CA ASP A 158 -2.13 -10.03 22.79
C ASP A 158 -2.00 -11.22 21.83
N ASP A 159 -3.09 -11.60 21.16
CA ASP A 159 -3.13 -12.76 20.25
C ASP A 159 -3.22 -12.39 18.76
N VAL A 160 -3.27 -11.10 18.39
CA VAL A 160 -3.45 -10.66 16.99
C VAL A 160 -2.15 -10.20 16.33
N TYR A 161 -1.10 -9.94 17.11
CA TYR A 161 0.19 -9.48 16.60
C TYR A 161 1.26 -10.56 16.71
N SER A 162 1.05 -11.69 16.02
CA SER A 162 2.15 -12.62 15.78
C SER A 162 3.18 -11.94 14.87
N ASP A 163 4.45 -11.99 15.28
CA ASP A 163 5.66 -11.39 14.67
C ASP A 163 5.92 -11.71 13.17
N ASP A 164 5.11 -12.57 12.55
CA ASP A 164 5.28 -13.07 11.19
C ASP A 164 4.21 -12.61 10.19
N ALA A 165 3.48 -11.55 10.51
CA ALA A 165 2.37 -11.05 9.71
C ALA A 165 2.83 -10.66 8.27
N PRO A 166 2.58 -11.47 7.21
CA PRO A 166 3.12 -11.27 5.86
C PRO A 166 2.46 -10.12 5.08
N TRP A 167 1.55 -9.39 5.72
CA TRP A 167 0.60 -8.45 5.13
C TRP A 167 1.24 -7.20 4.53
N PHE A 168 2.52 -6.95 4.83
CA PHE A 168 3.29 -5.81 4.36
C PHE A 168 4.45 -6.18 3.43
N MET A 169 4.45 -7.36 2.81
CA MET A 169 5.45 -7.64 1.77
C MET A 169 5.23 -6.73 0.56
N ASP A 170 6.02 -5.66 0.54
CA ASP A 170 6.50 -4.87 -0.59
C ASP A 170 5.62 -4.92 -1.85
N ASP A 171 4.68 -3.97 -1.90
CA ASP A 171 3.89 -3.64 -3.09
C ASP A 171 4.45 -2.34 -3.68
N SER A 172 5.78 -2.22 -3.77
CA SER A 172 6.40 -1.10 -4.48
C SER A 172 6.13 -1.26 -5.98
N PRO A 173 5.54 -0.27 -6.65
CA PRO A 173 5.55 -0.20 -8.09
C PRO A 173 6.89 0.44 -8.47
N ASP A 174 8.00 -0.29 -8.44
CA ASP A 174 9.20 0.21 -9.14
C ASP A 174 10.19 -0.88 -9.56
N ALA A 175 10.17 -1.15 -10.87
CA ALA A 175 11.13 -1.86 -11.73
C ALA A 175 10.48 -2.18 -13.10
N PHE A 176 9.16 -2.00 -13.23
CA PHE A 176 8.36 -2.46 -14.39
C PHE A 176 8.00 -1.37 -15.40
N GLU A 177 8.24 -0.08 -15.12
CA GLU A 177 8.00 0.99 -16.08
C GLU A 177 9.27 1.30 -16.89
N ALA A 178 9.47 0.55 -17.97
CA ALA A 178 9.85 1.04 -19.31
C ALA A 178 10.56 -0.06 -20.10
N LEU A 179 9.92 -0.52 -21.20
CA LEU A 179 10.53 -1.17 -22.40
C LEU A 179 10.68 -2.72 -22.48
N ALA A 180 9.72 -3.54 -22.02
CA ALA A 180 9.76 -5.00 -22.28
C ALA A 180 8.38 -5.71 -22.45
N ASP A 181 7.41 -5.04 -23.04
CA ASP A 181 5.98 -5.31 -22.75
C ASP A 181 5.37 -6.59 -23.37
N SER A 182 5.94 -7.19 -24.43
CA SER A 182 5.38 -8.43 -25.01
C SER A 182 5.95 -9.70 -24.38
N GLU A 183 7.28 -9.83 -24.33
CA GLU A 183 7.96 -11.03 -23.84
C GLU A 183 7.77 -11.25 -22.34
N LEU A 184 7.74 -10.16 -21.57
CA LEU A 184 7.50 -10.20 -20.13
C LEU A 184 6.05 -10.57 -19.83
N ARG A 185 5.11 -10.07 -20.63
CA ARG A 185 3.69 -10.42 -20.56
C ARG A 185 3.45 -11.88 -20.92
N GLU A 186 4.04 -12.37 -22.00
CA GLU A 186 3.98 -13.80 -22.38
C GLU A 186 4.57 -14.68 -21.26
N THR A 187 5.68 -14.26 -20.68
CA THR A 187 6.29 -14.97 -19.56
C THR A 187 5.40 -15.01 -18.32
N LEU A 188 4.75 -13.90 -18.00
CA LEU A 188 3.83 -13.84 -16.88
C LEU A 188 2.61 -14.73 -17.12
N VAL A 189 2.04 -14.71 -18.33
CA VAL A 189 0.89 -15.55 -18.71
C VAL A 189 1.23 -17.03 -18.57
N GLU A 190 2.40 -17.47 -19.07
CA GLU A 190 2.84 -18.86 -18.91
C GLU A 190 3.09 -19.21 -17.44
N ALA A 191 3.73 -18.32 -16.68
CA ALA A 191 3.99 -18.54 -15.26
C ALA A 191 2.70 -18.64 -14.43
N ILE A 192 1.66 -17.89 -14.79
CA ILE A 192 0.31 -18.00 -14.20
C ILE A 192 -0.32 -19.34 -14.57
N GLY A 193 -0.15 -19.80 -15.81
CA GLY A 193 -0.62 -21.13 -16.26
C GLY A 193 0.02 -22.30 -15.50
N ASP A 194 1.26 -22.14 -15.06
CA ASP A 194 2.02 -23.14 -14.29
C ASP A 194 1.77 -23.09 -12.77
N LEU A 195 0.92 -22.17 -12.30
CA LEU A 195 0.57 -22.11 -10.87
C LEU A 195 -0.22 -23.36 -10.46
N PRO A 196 0.06 -23.94 -9.27
CA PRO A 196 -0.82 -24.91 -8.66
C PRO A 196 -2.26 -24.41 -8.59
N THR A 197 -3.25 -25.28 -8.80
CA THR A 197 -4.67 -24.91 -8.90
C THR A 197 -5.15 -24.02 -7.75
N ARG A 198 -4.71 -24.31 -6.52
CA ARG A 198 -5.05 -23.49 -5.35
C ARG A 198 -4.43 -22.09 -5.36
N GLU A 199 -3.20 -21.97 -5.83
CA GLU A 199 -2.51 -20.67 -5.98
C GLU A 199 -3.17 -19.85 -7.10
N ALA A 200 -3.42 -20.47 -8.25
CA ALA A 200 -4.11 -19.85 -9.37
C ALA A 200 -5.51 -19.35 -9.00
N GLN A 201 -6.29 -20.16 -8.25
CA GLN A 201 -7.60 -19.76 -7.74
C GLN A 201 -7.52 -18.55 -6.81
N VAL A 202 -6.57 -18.52 -5.87
CA VAL A 202 -6.39 -17.36 -4.98
C VAL A 202 -6.01 -16.11 -5.76
N ILE A 203 -5.10 -16.24 -6.75
CA ILE A 203 -4.71 -15.12 -7.62
C ILE A 203 -5.89 -14.62 -8.46
N GLN A 204 -6.69 -15.52 -9.06
CA GLN A 204 -7.88 -15.17 -9.82
C GLN A 204 -8.90 -14.43 -8.95
N LEU A 205 -9.26 -15.01 -7.80
CA LEU A 205 -10.26 -14.41 -6.91
C LEU A 205 -9.80 -13.06 -6.37
N TYR A 206 -8.50 -12.89 -6.14
CA TYR A 206 -7.94 -11.65 -5.60
C TYR A 206 -7.77 -10.55 -6.67
N TYR A 207 -7.21 -10.89 -7.84
CA TYR A 207 -6.84 -9.90 -8.86
C TYR A 207 -7.90 -9.67 -9.93
N VAL A 208 -8.74 -10.68 -10.22
CA VAL A 208 -9.76 -10.60 -11.28
C VAL A 208 -11.15 -10.41 -10.70
N GLU A 209 -11.52 -11.25 -9.73
CA GLU A 209 -12.84 -11.14 -9.07
C GLU A 209 -12.86 -10.08 -7.95
N GLU A 210 -11.71 -9.44 -7.69
CA GLU A 210 -11.55 -8.36 -6.71
C GLU A 210 -12.04 -8.72 -5.29
N LEU A 211 -11.97 -9.99 -4.87
CA LEU A 211 -12.35 -10.43 -3.53
C LEU A 211 -11.23 -10.18 -2.50
N ASN A 212 -11.62 -9.84 -1.27
CA ASN A 212 -10.70 -9.70 -0.16
C ASN A 212 -10.32 -11.06 0.46
N LEU A 213 -9.32 -11.10 1.35
CA LEU A 213 -8.77 -12.35 1.88
C LEU A 213 -9.78 -13.12 2.77
N GLU A 214 -10.73 -12.43 3.40
CA GLU A 214 -11.81 -13.06 4.17
C GLU A 214 -12.84 -13.69 3.24
N GLU A 215 -13.29 -12.99 2.21
CA GLU A 215 -14.22 -13.47 1.19
C GLU A 215 -13.65 -14.68 0.43
N ILE A 216 -12.37 -14.60 0.03
CA ILE A 216 -11.66 -15.73 -0.58
C ILE A 216 -11.59 -16.91 0.40
N GLY A 217 -11.35 -16.64 1.68
CA GLY A 217 -11.33 -17.66 2.73
C GLY A 217 -12.67 -18.37 2.84
N GLN A 218 -13.77 -17.63 2.82
CA GLN A 218 -15.12 -18.18 2.82
C GLN A 218 -15.41 -19.03 1.58
N VAL A 219 -15.01 -18.55 0.39
CA VAL A 219 -15.16 -19.30 -0.87
C VAL A 219 -14.35 -20.60 -0.87
N LEU A 220 -13.13 -20.58 -0.32
CA LEU A 220 -12.21 -21.72 -0.32
C LEU A 220 -12.30 -22.61 0.93
N GLY A 221 -13.14 -22.25 1.89
CA GLY A 221 -13.30 -22.97 3.16
C GLY A 221 -12.04 -22.94 4.04
N VAL A 222 -11.26 -21.87 4.01
CA VAL A 222 -10.02 -21.70 4.79
C VAL A 222 -9.96 -20.31 5.45
N GLY A 223 -9.16 -20.16 6.51
CA GLY A 223 -8.98 -18.84 7.16
C GLY A 223 -8.21 -17.84 6.28
N SER A 224 -8.42 -16.55 6.50
CA SER A 224 -7.75 -15.45 5.77
C SER A 224 -6.21 -15.52 5.84
N ALA A 225 -5.65 -15.93 6.98
CA ALA A 225 -4.22 -16.17 7.14
C ALA A 225 -3.70 -17.26 6.17
N ARG A 226 -4.49 -18.31 5.94
CA ARG A 226 -4.13 -19.38 4.99
C ARG A 226 -4.20 -18.87 3.55
N VAL A 227 -5.18 -18.05 3.21
CA VAL A 227 -5.26 -17.39 1.88
C VAL A 227 -4.04 -16.49 1.65
N CYS A 228 -3.63 -15.72 2.66
CA CYS A 228 -2.45 -14.87 2.61
C CYS A 228 -1.17 -15.67 2.30
N GLN A 229 -0.99 -16.82 2.97
CA GLN A 229 0.14 -17.73 2.68
C GLN A 229 0.11 -18.27 1.25
N ILE A 230 -1.06 -18.67 0.75
CA ILE A 230 -1.22 -19.18 -0.62
C ILE A 230 -0.90 -18.06 -1.63
N LYS A 231 -1.41 -16.85 -1.41
CA LYS A 231 -1.13 -15.68 -2.25
C LYS A 231 0.37 -15.38 -2.30
N LYS A 232 1.04 -15.39 -1.14
CA LYS A 232 2.50 -15.19 -1.04
C LYS A 232 3.28 -16.26 -1.81
N ALA A 233 2.92 -17.53 -1.65
CA ALA A 233 3.57 -18.63 -2.38
C ALA A 233 3.44 -18.46 -3.91
N ALA A 234 2.26 -18.04 -4.37
CA ALA A 234 2.02 -17.73 -5.77
C ALA A 234 2.90 -16.57 -6.27
N HIS A 235 2.96 -15.46 -5.54
CA HIS A 235 3.84 -14.32 -5.87
C HIS A 235 5.33 -14.71 -5.94
N ASP A 236 5.82 -15.43 -4.94
CA ASP A 236 7.21 -15.88 -4.91
C ASP A 236 7.53 -16.79 -6.12
N ARG A 237 6.57 -17.62 -6.55
CA ARG A 237 6.69 -18.48 -7.73
C ARG A 237 6.71 -17.66 -9.03
N LEU A 238 5.80 -16.70 -9.18
CA LEU A 238 5.75 -15.80 -10.34
C LEU A 238 7.05 -14.99 -10.44
N LYS A 239 7.52 -14.41 -9.34
CA LYS A 239 8.78 -13.64 -9.29
C LYS A 239 9.98 -14.50 -9.72
N ARG A 240 10.08 -15.74 -9.23
CA ARG A 240 11.13 -16.69 -9.65
C ARG A 240 11.02 -17.09 -11.12
N ALA A 241 9.82 -17.15 -11.69
CA ALA A 241 9.63 -17.45 -13.11
C ALA A 241 10.11 -16.28 -13.99
N LEU A 242 9.76 -15.06 -13.62
CA LEU A 242 10.19 -13.84 -14.32
C LEU A 242 11.72 -13.65 -14.23
N GLN A 243 12.31 -13.85 -13.05
CA GLN A 243 13.76 -13.74 -12.85
C GLN A 243 14.58 -14.77 -13.66
N ARG A 244 14.05 -15.98 -13.87
CA ARG A 244 14.75 -17.03 -14.65
C ARG A 244 14.80 -16.75 -16.15
N ARG A 245 13.97 -15.85 -16.67
CA ARG A 245 13.92 -15.50 -18.09
C ARG A 245 14.62 -14.17 -18.40
N LEU A 246 14.81 -13.32 -17.40
CA LEU A 246 15.48 -12.02 -17.50
C LEU A 246 17.00 -12.09 -17.26
N GLY A 247 17.54 -13.27 -16.94
CA GLY A 247 18.98 -13.54 -16.81
C GLY A 247 19.42 -14.62 -17.78
#